data_AF-A0A5E4CHJ8-F1
#
_entry.id   AF-A0A5E4CHJ8-F1
#
_cell.length_a   1.000
_cell.length_b   1.000
_cell.length_c   1.000
_cell.angle_alpha   90.00
_cell.angle_beta   90.00
_cell.angle_gamma   90.00
#
_symmetry.space_group_name_H-M   'P 1'
#
loop_
_entity.id
_entity.type
_entity.pdbx_description
1 polymer ?
#
loop_
_entity_poly.entity_id
_entity_poly.type
_entity_poly.pdbx_seq_one_letter_code
_entity_poly.pdbx_strand_id
1 'polypeptide(L)'
;MKLKRRREQPNLPRTVTQLVAEDGSRVYVVGTAHFSDDSKRDVVKTIREVQPDVVVVELCQYRVSMLKMDERTLLREAREVSLEKLQQAVRQNGLMSGLMQMLLLKVSAHITEQLGMAPGGEFREAFKEASKVPFCKFHLGDRPIPVTFKRAIAALSFWQKVKLAWGLCFLSDPISKDDVERCKQKDLLEQMMAEMIGEFPDLHRTIVAERDVYLTHALRQAARRLELPRASEAEPRKCVPSVVVGVVGMGHVPGIEKNWSTDLNIQEIMTIPPPSISGRVSRLALKAAFFGLLGYGLYWMGRRTVSLVLSLPATQYCLQRASEARPRQ
;
A
#
# COMPACT_ATOMS: atom_id res chain seq x y z
N MET A 1 -26.25 29.13 3.97
CA MET A 1 -26.30 28.69 2.55
C MET A 1 -26.10 27.18 2.39
N LYS A 2 -25.04 26.56 2.96
CA LYS A 2 -24.80 25.10 2.89
C LYS A 2 -25.98 24.25 3.37
N LEU A 3 -26.48 24.51 4.58
CA LEU A 3 -27.62 23.77 5.15
C LEU A 3 -28.90 23.87 4.32
N LYS A 4 -29.10 24.98 3.59
CA LYS A 4 -30.23 25.14 2.65
C LYS A 4 -30.06 24.34 1.36
N ARG A 5 -28.83 24.00 0.98
CA ARG A 5 -28.50 23.20 -0.22
C ARG A 5 -28.46 21.70 0.07
N ARG A 6 -28.22 21.31 1.33
CA ARG A 6 -28.21 19.92 1.78
C ARG A 6 -29.63 19.36 1.66
N ARG A 7 -29.82 18.32 0.86
CA ARG A 7 -31.11 17.63 0.76
C ARG A 7 -31.29 16.70 1.96
N GLU A 8 -32.50 16.66 2.52
CA GLU A 8 -32.85 15.75 3.61
C GLU A 8 -32.88 14.30 3.13
N GLN A 9 -33.42 14.08 1.93
CA GLN A 9 -33.47 12.80 1.21
C GLN A 9 -32.80 12.97 -0.17
N PRO A 10 -31.47 12.83 -0.24
CA PRO A 10 -30.74 12.97 -1.51
C PRO A 10 -31.04 11.79 -2.45
N ASN A 11 -31.20 12.07 -3.75
CA ASN A 11 -31.29 11.04 -4.78
C ASN A 11 -29.87 10.57 -5.15
N LEU A 12 -29.40 9.52 -4.49
CA LEU A 12 -28.02 9.04 -4.62
C LEU A 12 -27.88 7.89 -5.63
N PRO A 13 -26.71 7.76 -6.28
CA PRO A 13 -26.38 6.58 -7.08
C PRO A 13 -26.48 5.27 -6.28
N ARG A 14 -26.71 4.16 -6.98
CA ARG A 14 -26.76 2.80 -6.37
C ARG A 14 -25.42 2.34 -5.79
N THR A 15 -24.33 3.01 -6.15
CA THR A 15 -22.98 2.77 -5.62
C THR A 15 -22.77 3.38 -4.24
N VAL A 16 -23.75 4.13 -3.72
CA VAL A 16 -23.64 4.79 -2.42
C VAL A 16 -24.33 3.99 -1.32
N THR A 17 -23.57 3.69 -0.28
CA THR A 17 -24.04 3.07 0.95
C THR A 17 -24.13 4.13 2.04
N GLN A 18 -25.25 4.17 2.77
CA GLN A 18 -25.40 5.08 3.90
C GLN A 18 -25.19 4.35 5.23
N LEU A 19 -24.26 4.84 6.02
CA LEU A 19 -23.99 4.40 7.38
C LEU A 19 -24.37 5.52 8.37
N VAL A 20 -24.84 5.13 9.54
CA VAL A 20 -25.25 6.06 10.60
C VAL A 20 -24.45 5.76 11.85
N ALA A 21 -23.85 6.77 12.45
CA ALA A 21 -23.16 6.67 13.73
C ALA A 21 -24.15 6.81 14.89
N GLU A 22 -23.79 6.30 16.07
CA GLU A 22 -24.62 6.35 17.29
C GLU A 22 -25.02 7.78 17.68
N ASP A 23 -24.19 8.77 17.32
CA ASP A 23 -24.40 10.17 17.63
C ASP A 23 -25.32 10.90 16.62
N GLY A 24 -25.86 10.17 15.63
CA GLY A 24 -26.71 10.66 14.55
C GLY A 24 -25.96 11.13 13.30
N SER A 25 -24.63 11.08 13.29
CA SER A 25 -23.83 11.50 12.14
C SER A 25 -24.00 10.51 10.98
N ARG A 26 -24.05 11.04 9.74
CA ARG A 26 -24.30 10.25 8.53
C ARG A 26 -23.04 10.15 7.69
N VAL A 27 -22.72 8.94 7.24
CA VAL A 27 -21.58 8.67 6.36
C VAL A 27 -22.09 8.03 5.07
N TYR A 28 -21.86 8.70 3.95
CA TYR A 28 -22.20 8.21 2.63
C TYR A 28 -20.94 7.65 1.97
N VAL A 29 -20.83 6.33 1.89
CA VAL A 29 -19.69 5.62 1.31
C VAL A 29 -19.98 5.38 -0.17
N VAL A 30 -19.27 6.08 -1.05
CA VAL A 30 -19.33 5.94 -2.50
C VAL A 30 -18.33 4.87 -2.92
N GLY A 31 -18.83 3.71 -3.35
CA GLY A 31 -18.02 2.65 -3.94
C GLY A 31 -17.65 2.99 -5.38
N THR A 32 -16.35 3.06 -5.67
CA THR A 32 -15.82 3.49 -6.97
C THR A 32 -14.98 2.40 -7.64
N ALA A 33 -14.93 2.45 -8.97
CA ALA A 33 -13.94 1.77 -9.78
C ALA A 33 -12.92 2.81 -10.27
N HIS A 34 -11.64 2.64 -9.96
CA HIS A 34 -10.56 3.62 -10.19
C HIS A 34 -10.31 4.02 -11.65
N PHE A 35 -11.00 3.39 -12.61
CA PHE A 35 -10.90 3.62 -14.04
C PHE A 35 -12.29 3.77 -14.70
N SER A 36 -13.21 4.48 -14.04
CA SER A 36 -14.58 4.66 -14.51
C SER A 36 -15.01 6.13 -14.46
N ASP A 37 -15.45 6.67 -15.60
CA ASP A 37 -16.08 8.00 -15.65
C ASP A 37 -17.40 8.04 -14.90
N ASP A 38 -18.13 6.93 -14.83
CA ASP A 38 -19.35 6.85 -14.03
C ASP A 38 -19.04 6.96 -12.54
N SER A 39 -17.93 6.40 -12.07
CA SER A 39 -17.46 6.62 -10.68
C SER A 39 -17.17 8.09 -10.40
N LYS A 40 -16.59 8.83 -11.35
CA LYS A 40 -16.39 10.28 -11.22
C LYS A 40 -17.74 11.00 -11.08
N ARG A 41 -18.73 10.66 -11.92
CA ARG A 41 -20.07 11.26 -11.89
C ARG A 41 -20.80 10.96 -10.59
N ASP A 42 -20.71 9.74 -10.09
CA ASP A 42 -21.33 9.31 -8.84
C ASP A 42 -20.79 10.08 -7.63
N VAL A 43 -19.46 10.26 -7.57
CA VAL A 43 -18.79 11.08 -6.55
C VAL A 43 -19.27 12.54 -6.62
N VAL A 44 -19.26 13.14 -7.81
CA VAL A 44 -19.70 14.53 -8.01
C VAL A 44 -21.16 14.71 -7.59
N LYS A 45 -22.04 13.80 -8.03
CA LYS A 45 -23.47 13.84 -7.69
C LYS A 45 -23.66 13.74 -6.18
N THR A 46 -23.00 12.78 -5.53
CA THR A 46 -23.12 12.55 -4.08
C THR A 46 -22.68 13.77 -3.27
N ILE A 47 -21.51 14.34 -3.57
CA ILE A 47 -21.00 15.52 -2.85
C ILE A 47 -21.93 16.72 -3.02
N ARG A 48 -22.46 16.94 -4.23
CA ARG A 48 -23.39 18.05 -4.51
C ARG A 48 -24.72 17.91 -3.79
N GLU A 49 -25.29 16.73 -3.76
CA GLU A 49 -26.58 16.45 -3.12
C GLU A 49 -26.50 16.51 -1.58
N VAL A 50 -25.43 15.95 -1.02
CA VAL A 50 -25.26 15.79 0.42
C VAL A 50 -24.66 17.03 1.09
N GLN A 51 -23.87 17.82 0.36
CA GLN A 51 -23.13 18.98 0.90
C GLN A 51 -22.39 18.61 2.20
N PRO A 52 -21.41 17.69 2.15
CA PRO A 52 -20.78 17.13 3.33
C PRO A 52 -19.97 18.15 4.14
N ASP A 53 -19.73 17.82 5.41
CA ASP A 53 -18.82 18.50 6.32
C ASP A 53 -17.38 17.99 6.16
N VAL A 54 -17.23 16.71 5.81
CA VAL A 54 -15.93 16.09 5.53
C VAL A 54 -16.04 15.18 4.32
N VAL A 55 -15.05 15.25 3.41
CA VAL A 55 -14.81 14.24 2.38
C VAL A 55 -13.57 13.45 2.76
N VAL A 56 -13.69 12.13 2.81
CA VAL A 56 -12.59 11.20 3.07
C VAL A 56 -12.33 10.39 1.80
N VAL A 57 -11.08 10.26 1.36
CA VAL A 57 -10.72 9.44 0.18
C VAL A 57 -9.82 8.28 0.58
N GLU A 58 -9.94 7.13 -0.10
CA GLU A 58 -9.02 6.00 0.00
C GLU A 58 -7.67 6.31 -0.66
N LEU A 59 -6.95 7.27 -0.08
CA LEU A 59 -5.62 7.68 -0.52
C LEU A 59 -4.77 7.96 0.71
N CYS A 60 -3.55 7.44 0.74
CA CYS A 60 -2.60 7.69 1.83
C CYS A 60 -1.69 8.89 1.50
N GLN A 61 -1.03 9.45 2.53
CA GLN A 61 -0.17 10.63 2.40
C GLN A 61 0.93 10.53 1.33
N TYR A 62 1.45 9.32 1.09
CA TYR A 62 2.51 9.06 0.11
C TYR A 62 2.04 9.21 -1.35
N ARG A 63 0.72 9.28 -1.58
CA ARG A 63 0.11 9.38 -2.91
C ARG A 63 -0.64 10.69 -3.13
N VAL A 64 -0.52 11.66 -2.22
CA VAL A 64 -1.25 12.93 -2.29
C VAL A 64 -0.95 13.74 -3.55
N SER A 65 0.25 13.59 -4.13
CA SER A 65 0.63 14.24 -5.40
C SER A 65 -0.34 13.91 -6.53
N MET A 66 -0.94 12.72 -6.52
CA MET A 66 -1.93 12.29 -7.52
C MET A 66 -3.19 13.15 -7.57
N LEU A 67 -3.48 13.91 -6.50
CA LEU A 67 -4.63 14.81 -6.45
C LEU A 67 -4.39 16.12 -7.21
N LYS A 68 -3.12 16.53 -7.35
CA LYS A 68 -2.73 17.83 -7.93
C LYS A 68 -2.21 17.72 -9.36
N MET A 69 -1.75 16.53 -9.75
CA MET A 69 -1.27 16.28 -11.11
C MET A 69 -2.42 16.17 -12.09
N ASP A 70 -2.23 16.71 -13.30
CA ASP A 70 -3.17 16.55 -14.38
C ASP A 70 -3.13 15.11 -14.93
N GLU A 71 -4.23 14.72 -15.58
CA GLU A 71 -4.41 13.36 -16.09
C GLU A 71 -3.30 12.97 -17.07
N ARG A 72 -2.85 13.88 -17.94
CA ARG A 72 -1.81 13.57 -18.94
C ARG A 72 -0.45 13.32 -18.29
N THR A 73 -0.08 14.11 -17.29
CA THR A 73 1.15 13.90 -16.52
C THR A 73 1.10 12.56 -15.77
N LEU A 74 -0.03 12.20 -15.15
CA LEU A 74 -0.19 10.89 -14.50
C LEU A 74 -0.16 9.72 -15.50
N LEU A 75 -0.78 9.87 -16.67
CA LEU A 75 -0.68 8.88 -17.75
C LEU A 75 0.79 8.68 -18.15
N ARG A 76 1.56 9.76 -18.26
CA ARG A 76 2.98 9.71 -18.60
C ARG A 76 3.81 9.07 -17.46
N GLU A 77 3.61 9.50 -16.22
CA GLU A 77 4.33 8.94 -15.07
C GLU A 77 4.00 7.48 -14.79
N ALA A 78 2.76 7.05 -15.06
CA ALA A 78 2.35 5.65 -14.97
C ALA A 78 3.06 4.82 -16.04
N ARG A 79 3.12 5.31 -17.30
CA ARG A 79 3.84 4.64 -18.40
C ARG A 79 5.36 4.60 -18.18
N GLU A 80 5.92 5.65 -17.57
CA GLU A 80 7.34 5.76 -17.25
C GLU A 80 7.67 5.07 -15.92
N VAL A 81 7.69 3.74 -15.98
CA VAL A 81 8.23 2.89 -14.91
C VAL A 81 9.76 2.93 -14.98
N SER A 82 10.40 3.82 -14.22
CA SER A 82 11.86 3.97 -14.24
C SER A 82 12.58 3.10 -13.20
N LEU A 83 13.76 2.59 -13.55
CA LEU A 83 14.66 1.90 -12.61
C LEU A 83 15.08 2.79 -11.43
N GLU A 84 15.11 4.11 -11.63
CA GLU A 84 15.38 5.09 -10.58
C GLU A 84 14.28 5.11 -9.51
N LYS A 85 13.01 5.06 -9.93
CA LYS A 85 11.86 4.94 -9.00
C LYS A 85 11.94 3.62 -8.22
N LEU A 86 12.35 2.51 -8.86
CA LEU A 86 12.61 1.25 -8.17
C LEU A 86 13.73 1.39 -7.15
N GLN A 87 14.87 1.97 -7.55
CA GLN A 87 16.03 2.13 -6.66
C GLN A 87 15.69 3.02 -5.45
N GLN A 88 14.91 4.08 -5.66
CA GLN A 88 14.40 4.94 -4.60
C GLN A 88 13.44 4.18 -3.68
N ALA A 89 12.48 3.43 -4.23
CA ALA A 89 11.53 2.64 -3.46
C ALA A 89 12.22 1.56 -2.63
N VAL A 90 13.23 0.88 -3.20
CA VAL A 90 14.06 -0.12 -2.50
C VAL A 90 14.89 0.52 -1.39
N ARG A 91 15.50 1.68 -1.63
CA ARG A 91 16.26 2.42 -0.60
C ARG A 91 15.37 2.87 0.56
N GLN A 92 14.16 3.34 0.28
CA GLN A 92 13.24 3.88 1.29
C GLN A 92 12.52 2.77 2.08
N ASN A 93 12.08 1.71 1.40
CA ASN A 93 11.14 0.75 1.97
C ASN A 93 11.68 -0.69 2.08
N GLY A 94 12.89 -0.93 1.58
CA GLY A 94 13.52 -2.25 1.49
C GLY A 94 13.17 -2.98 0.18
N LEU A 95 13.97 -3.98 -0.18
CA LEU A 95 13.92 -4.66 -1.48
C LEU A 95 12.52 -5.19 -1.82
N MET A 96 11.93 -5.99 -0.93
CA MET A 96 10.63 -6.63 -1.20
C MET A 96 9.48 -5.61 -1.32
N SER A 97 9.49 -4.56 -0.51
CA SER A 97 8.47 -3.50 -0.60
C SER A 97 8.65 -2.66 -1.88
N GLY A 98 9.90 -2.42 -2.29
CA GLY A 98 10.20 -1.71 -3.54
C GLY A 98 9.79 -2.51 -4.77
N LEU A 99 10.05 -3.83 -4.79
CA LEU A 99 9.62 -4.72 -5.86
C LEU A 99 8.09 -4.79 -6.00
N MET A 100 7.37 -4.87 -4.88
CA MET A 100 5.90 -4.90 -4.90
C MET A 100 5.30 -3.56 -5.34
N GLN A 101 5.91 -2.44 -4.95
CA GLN A 101 5.52 -1.12 -5.44
C GLN A 101 5.76 -1.00 -6.96
N MET A 102 6.88 -1.53 -7.46
CA MET A 102 7.18 -1.60 -8.89
C MET A 102 6.18 -2.44 -9.67
N LEU A 103 5.77 -3.60 -9.15
CA LEU A 103 4.74 -4.41 -9.79
C LEU A 103 3.43 -3.61 -9.91
N LEU A 104 2.99 -3.00 -8.80
CA LEU A 104 1.74 -2.26 -8.81
C LEU A 104 1.78 -1.07 -9.75
N LEU A 105 2.95 -0.40 -9.88
CA LEU A 105 3.17 0.61 -10.90
C LEU A 105 3.08 0.02 -12.30
N LYS A 106 3.71 -1.12 -12.57
CA LYS A 106 3.67 -1.79 -13.88
C LYS A 106 2.25 -2.23 -14.27
N VAL A 107 1.51 -2.84 -13.34
CA VAL A 107 0.10 -3.22 -13.54
C VAL A 107 -0.75 -1.97 -13.77
N SER A 108 -0.55 -0.92 -12.98
CA SER A 108 -1.27 0.35 -13.17
C SER A 108 -0.97 0.98 -14.53
N ALA A 109 0.29 0.97 -14.96
CA ALA A 109 0.76 1.48 -16.25
C ALA A 109 0.07 0.75 -17.41
N HIS A 110 0.03 -0.58 -17.31
CA HIS A 110 -0.58 -1.43 -18.32
C HIS A 110 -2.09 -1.20 -18.43
N ILE A 111 -2.82 -1.20 -17.30
CA ILE A 111 -4.26 -0.90 -17.29
C ILE A 111 -4.53 0.50 -17.86
N THR A 112 -3.67 1.47 -17.51
CA THR A 112 -3.74 2.84 -18.01
C THR A 112 -3.54 2.92 -19.52
N GLU A 113 -2.63 2.14 -20.10
CA GLU A 113 -2.41 2.07 -21.54
C GLU A 113 -3.60 1.46 -22.28
N GLN A 114 -4.19 0.40 -21.73
CA GLN A 114 -5.34 -0.27 -22.34
C GLN A 114 -6.64 0.55 -22.25
N LEU A 115 -6.86 1.26 -21.13
CA LEU A 115 -8.09 2.04 -20.91
C LEU A 115 -7.99 3.49 -21.36
N GLY A 116 -6.79 4.02 -21.58
CA GLY A 116 -6.58 5.43 -21.88
C GLY A 116 -6.99 6.39 -20.74
N MET A 117 -7.25 5.87 -19.54
CA MET A 117 -7.71 6.63 -18.37
C MET A 117 -6.69 6.54 -17.24
N ALA A 118 -6.37 7.67 -16.59
CA ALA A 118 -5.46 7.66 -15.45
C ALA A 118 -6.19 7.24 -14.17
N PRO A 119 -5.57 6.40 -13.32
CA PRO A 119 -6.16 6.00 -12.05
C PRO A 119 -6.37 7.22 -11.12
N GLY A 120 -7.34 7.12 -10.22
CA GLY A 120 -7.57 8.14 -9.19
C GLY A 120 -8.42 9.34 -9.65
N GLY A 121 -9.13 9.21 -10.77
CA GLY A 121 -9.96 10.30 -11.33
C GLY A 121 -11.10 10.69 -10.40
N GLU A 122 -11.73 9.70 -9.79
CA GLU A 122 -12.75 9.84 -8.76
C GLU A 122 -12.23 10.60 -7.53
N PHE A 123 -10.98 10.38 -7.11
CA PHE A 123 -10.38 11.12 -6.00
C PHE A 123 -10.07 12.57 -6.35
N ARG A 124 -9.62 12.83 -7.59
CA ARG A 124 -9.41 14.19 -8.10
C ARG A 124 -10.73 14.96 -8.15
N GLU A 125 -11.80 14.33 -8.66
CA GLU A 125 -13.13 14.95 -8.67
C GLU A 125 -13.68 15.15 -7.25
N ALA A 126 -13.46 14.19 -6.33
CA ALA A 126 -13.80 14.37 -4.92
C ALA A 126 -13.11 15.59 -4.32
N PHE A 127 -11.81 15.76 -4.57
CA PHE A 127 -11.02 16.90 -4.11
C PHE A 127 -11.52 18.24 -4.69
N LYS A 128 -11.82 18.27 -5.99
CA LYS A 128 -12.38 19.46 -6.67
C LYS A 128 -13.78 19.81 -6.18
N GLU A 129 -14.64 18.84 -5.92
CA GLU A 129 -16.00 19.12 -5.45
C GLU A 129 -16.03 19.47 -3.96
N ALA A 130 -15.17 18.86 -3.14
CA ALA A 130 -15.03 19.22 -1.74
C ALA A 130 -14.67 20.70 -1.55
N SER A 131 -13.76 21.23 -2.38
CA SER A 131 -13.36 22.65 -2.30
C SER A 131 -14.46 23.64 -2.68
N LYS A 132 -15.51 23.18 -3.39
CA LYS A 132 -16.70 23.99 -3.75
C LYS A 132 -17.75 24.00 -2.64
N VAL A 133 -17.67 23.08 -1.67
CA VAL A 133 -18.62 22.98 -0.56
C VAL A 133 -18.14 23.84 0.62
N PRO A 134 -18.94 24.81 1.10
CA PRO A 134 -18.54 25.67 2.21
C PRO A 134 -18.17 24.89 3.47
N PHE A 135 -17.04 25.24 4.07
CA PHE A 135 -16.52 24.64 5.31
C PHE A 135 -16.31 23.11 5.24
N CYS A 136 -16.25 22.53 4.04
CA CYS A 136 -15.96 21.11 3.86
C CYS A 136 -14.46 20.85 4.07
N LYS A 137 -14.14 19.91 4.96
CA LYS A 137 -12.76 19.41 5.13
C LYS A 137 -12.50 18.26 4.16
N PHE A 138 -11.24 18.07 3.80
CA PHE A 138 -10.81 16.96 2.95
C PHE A 138 -9.73 16.15 3.68
N HIS A 139 -9.98 14.86 3.90
CA HIS A 139 -9.09 13.96 4.64
C HIS A 139 -8.62 12.78 3.79
N LEU A 140 -7.38 12.38 4.02
CA LEU A 140 -6.77 11.17 3.48
C LEU A 140 -7.09 10.03 4.45
N GLY A 141 -7.89 9.06 4.01
CA GLY A 141 -8.46 8.01 4.86
C GLY A 141 -7.73 6.68 4.82
N ASP A 142 -6.71 6.52 3.97
CA ASP A 142 -6.08 5.21 3.76
C ASP A 142 -4.75 5.06 4.51
N ARG A 143 -4.45 3.79 4.77
CA ARG A 143 -3.27 3.35 5.50
C ARG A 143 -2.00 3.59 4.68
N PRO A 144 -0.88 4.00 5.30
CA PRO A 144 0.42 4.04 4.64
C PRO A 144 0.77 2.75 3.90
N ILE A 145 0.88 2.84 2.57
CA ILE A 145 1.25 1.73 1.68
C ILE A 145 2.50 0.95 2.16
N PRO A 146 3.60 1.60 2.59
CA PRO A 146 4.76 0.87 3.08
C PRO A 146 4.45 -0.05 4.27
N VAL A 147 3.52 0.35 5.14
CA VAL A 147 3.12 -0.46 6.30
C VAL A 147 2.26 -1.63 5.84
N THR A 148 1.31 -1.39 4.93
CA THR A 148 0.48 -2.44 4.31
C THR A 148 1.35 -3.50 3.63
N PHE A 149 2.32 -3.07 2.83
CA PHE A 149 3.22 -3.98 2.12
C PHE A 149 4.14 -4.77 3.04
N LYS A 150 4.73 -4.11 4.04
CA LYS A 150 5.58 -4.80 5.03
C LYS A 150 4.79 -5.86 5.80
N ARG A 151 3.53 -5.58 6.17
CA ARG A 151 2.65 -6.57 6.81
C ARG A 151 2.27 -7.71 5.88
N ALA A 152 1.89 -7.41 4.64
CA ALA A 152 1.61 -8.41 3.62
C ALA A 152 2.77 -9.39 3.45
N ILE A 153 3.99 -8.88 3.26
CA ILE A 153 5.19 -9.73 3.13
C ILE A 153 5.51 -10.48 4.44
N ALA A 154 5.22 -9.89 5.60
CA ALA A 154 5.45 -10.54 6.89
C ALA A 154 4.48 -11.71 7.15
N ALA A 155 3.24 -11.61 6.66
CA ALA A 155 2.22 -12.64 6.81
C ALA A 155 2.50 -13.89 5.96
N LEU A 156 3.22 -13.75 4.84
CA LEU A 156 3.56 -14.87 3.97
C LEU A 156 4.60 -15.81 4.61
N SER A 157 4.47 -17.10 4.32
CA SER A 157 5.50 -18.12 4.57
C SER A 157 6.71 -17.94 3.64
N PHE A 158 7.82 -18.65 3.93
CA PHE A 158 9.01 -18.60 3.06
C PHE A 158 8.70 -19.07 1.64
N TRP A 159 7.98 -20.19 1.49
CA TRP A 159 7.59 -20.71 0.17
C TRP A 159 6.66 -19.77 -0.59
N GLN A 160 5.68 -19.14 0.08
CA GLN A 160 4.83 -18.14 -0.55
C GLN A 160 5.62 -16.89 -0.97
N LYS A 161 6.66 -16.48 -0.21
CA LYS A 161 7.55 -15.39 -0.64
C LYS A 161 8.35 -15.75 -1.89
N VAL A 162 8.83 -16.99 -2.00
CA VAL A 162 9.51 -17.47 -3.20
C VAL A 162 8.54 -17.55 -4.38
N LYS A 163 7.32 -18.11 -4.19
CA LYS A 163 6.27 -18.16 -5.23
C LYS A 163 5.89 -16.75 -5.69
N LEU A 164 5.70 -15.82 -4.75
CA LEU A 164 5.40 -14.42 -5.05
C LEU A 164 6.56 -13.78 -5.81
N ALA A 165 7.81 -13.91 -5.32
CA ALA A 165 8.97 -13.35 -6.01
C ALA A 165 9.14 -13.91 -7.43
N TRP A 166 8.92 -15.22 -7.61
CA TRP A 166 8.88 -15.87 -8.91
C TRP A 166 7.79 -15.24 -9.79
N GLY A 167 6.54 -15.21 -9.33
CA GLY A 167 5.44 -14.56 -10.05
C GLY A 167 5.76 -13.11 -10.43
N LEU A 168 6.36 -12.34 -9.53
CA LEU A 168 6.79 -10.96 -9.78
C LEU A 168 7.86 -10.84 -10.88
N CYS A 169 8.81 -11.76 -10.95
CA CYS A 169 9.83 -11.79 -11.99
C CYS A 169 9.27 -12.21 -13.37
N PHE A 170 8.24 -13.06 -13.38
CA PHE A 170 7.66 -13.63 -14.61
C PHE A 170 6.31 -13.01 -15.04
N LEU A 171 5.78 -12.02 -14.31
CA LEU A 171 4.64 -11.14 -14.71
C LEU A 171 5.03 -10.18 -15.87
N SER A 172 5.82 -10.68 -16.82
CA SER A 172 6.24 -9.97 -18.02
C SER A 172 5.26 -10.11 -19.18
N ASP A 173 4.25 -10.97 -19.03
CA ASP A 173 3.20 -11.09 -20.04
C ASP A 173 2.25 -9.88 -19.96
N PRO A 174 2.00 -9.19 -21.08
CA PRO A 174 1.06 -8.09 -21.15
C PRO A 174 -0.35 -8.61 -20.85
N ILE A 175 -1.01 -8.02 -19.86
CA ILE A 175 -2.41 -8.31 -19.50
C ILE A 175 -3.28 -8.05 -20.76
N SER A 176 -4.21 -8.95 -21.10
CA SER A 176 -5.02 -8.80 -22.32
C SER A 176 -5.95 -7.57 -22.23
N LYS A 177 -6.33 -6.99 -23.38
CA LYS A 177 -7.44 -6.01 -23.45
C LYS A 177 -8.72 -6.58 -22.84
N ASP A 178 -8.94 -7.87 -23.02
CA ASP A 178 -10.09 -8.57 -22.46
C ASP A 178 -10.05 -8.55 -20.93
N ASP A 179 -8.89 -8.79 -20.30
CA ASP A 179 -8.71 -8.77 -18.83
C ASP A 179 -8.97 -7.38 -18.20
N VAL A 180 -8.81 -6.33 -18.99
CA VAL A 180 -9.01 -4.94 -18.56
C VAL A 180 -10.46 -4.50 -18.71
N GLU A 181 -11.14 -4.87 -19.80
CA GLU A 181 -12.60 -4.74 -19.93
C GLU A 181 -13.32 -5.53 -18.84
N ARG A 182 -12.81 -6.72 -18.56
CA ARG A 182 -13.18 -7.62 -17.47
C ARG A 182 -13.13 -6.94 -16.09
N CYS A 183 -12.09 -6.18 -15.78
CA CYS A 183 -11.99 -5.40 -14.52
C CYS A 183 -13.08 -4.31 -14.34
N LYS A 184 -13.80 -3.91 -15.40
CA LYS A 184 -14.88 -2.90 -15.29
C LYS A 184 -16.16 -3.48 -14.69
N GLN A 185 -16.35 -4.79 -14.76
CA GLN A 185 -17.53 -5.48 -14.25
C GLN A 185 -17.36 -5.80 -12.77
N LYS A 186 -18.31 -5.39 -11.94
CA LYS A 186 -18.29 -5.63 -10.47
C LYS A 186 -18.07 -7.12 -10.17
N ASP A 187 -18.85 -7.96 -10.84
CA ASP A 187 -18.88 -9.42 -10.63
C ASP A 187 -17.54 -10.08 -10.96
N LEU A 188 -16.73 -9.48 -11.83
CA LEU A 188 -15.46 -10.07 -12.26
C LEU A 188 -14.25 -9.51 -11.52
N LEU A 189 -14.28 -8.24 -11.10
CA LEU A 189 -13.33 -7.76 -10.10
C LEU A 189 -13.46 -8.58 -8.81
N GLU A 190 -14.70 -8.87 -8.40
CA GLU A 190 -14.99 -9.80 -7.31
C GLU A 190 -14.42 -11.20 -7.59
N GLN A 191 -14.54 -11.72 -8.82
CA GLN A 191 -13.93 -13.00 -9.20
C GLN A 191 -12.39 -12.99 -9.14
N MET A 192 -11.72 -11.96 -9.65
CA MET A 192 -10.25 -11.86 -9.57
C MET A 192 -9.77 -11.70 -8.12
N MET A 193 -10.53 -10.99 -7.29
CA MET A 193 -10.28 -10.93 -5.85
C MET A 193 -10.49 -12.30 -5.20
N ALA A 194 -11.53 -13.05 -5.58
CA ALA A 194 -11.80 -14.40 -5.08
C ALA A 194 -10.69 -15.41 -5.46
N GLU A 195 -10.16 -15.33 -6.68
CA GLU A 195 -9.01 -16.13 -7.12
C GLU A 195 -7.75 -15.79 -6.31
N MET A 196 -7.47 -14.50 -6.09
CA MET A 196 -6.36 -14.05 -5.23
C MET A 196 -6.54 -14.49 -3.76
N ILE A 197 -7.77 -14.45 -3.23
CA ILE A 197 -8.12 -14.96 -1.89
C ILE A 197 -7.80 -16.46 -1.80
N GLY A 198 -8.15 -17.23 -2.83
CA GLY A 198 -7.89 -18.67 -2.88
C GLY A 198 -6.40 -19.00 -2.87
N GLU A 199 -5.59 -18.30 -3.68
CA GLU A 199 -4.15 -18.56 -3.76
C GLU A 199 -3.33 -17.98 -2.60
N PHE A 200 -3.72 -16.81 -2.07
CA PHE A 200 -2.98 -16.06 -1.05
C PHE A 200 -3.92 -15.46 0.01
N PRO A 201 -4.55 -16.28 0.88
CA PRO A 201 -5.53 -15.81 1.86
C PRO A 201 -4.95 -14.80 2.87
N ASP A 202 -3.71 -15.01 3.32
CA ASP A 202 -3.01 -14.09 4.22
C ASP A 202 -2.68 -12.75 3.55
N LEU A 203 -2.44 -12.77 2.23
CA LEU A 203 -2.22 -11.56 1.44
C LEU A 203 -3.51 -10.75 1.33
N HIS A 204 -4.63 -11.41 1.04
CA HIS A 204 -5.93 -10.76 1.03
C HIS A 204 -6.28 -10.16 2.39
N ARG A 205 -6.08 -10.90 3.48
CA ARG A 205 -6.33 -10.40 4.84
C ARG A 205 -5.58 -9.09 5.10
N THR A 206 -4.30 -9.04 4.75
CA THR A 206 -3.43 -7.88 5.02
C THR A 206 -3.63 -6.71 4.05
N ILE A 207 -3.94 -6.99 2.78
CA ILE A 207 -4.14 -5.95 1.76
C ILE A 207 -5.56 -5.42 1.74
N VAL A 208 -6.58 -6.21 2.10
CA VAL A 208 -7.99 -5.79 2.02
C VAL A 208 -8.59 -5.66 3.40
N ALA A 209 -8.75 -6.76 4.14
CA ALA A 209 -9.49 -6.75 5.41
C ALA A 209 -8.89 -5.82 6.47
N GLU A 210 -7.55 -5.77 6.61
CA GLU A 210 -6.89 -4.79 7.49
C GLU A 210 -7.07 -3.34 7.03
N ARG A 211 -7.14 -3.11 5.71
CA ARG A 211 -7.41 -1.77 5.17
C ARG A 211 -8.85 -1.37 5.42
N ASP A 212 -9.81 -2.30 5.34
CA ASP A 212 -11.22 -2.04 5.68
C ASP A 212 -11.34 -1.54 7.12
N VAL A 213 -10.63 -2.16 8.06
CA VAL A 213 -10.57 -1.72 9.46
C VAL A 213 -10.04 -0.28 9.57
N TYR A 214 -8.95 0.03 8.86
CA TYR A 214 -8.36 1.37 8.86
C TYR A 214 -9.31 2.42 8.24
N LEU A 215 -9.91 2.11 7.09
CA LEU A 215 -10.85 2.99 6.38
C LEU A 215 -12.10 3.25 7.22
N THR A 216 -12.64 2.20 7.84
CA THR A 216 -13.78 2.29 8.77
C THR A 216 -13.44 3.25 9.92
N HIS A 217 -12.26 3.09 10.51
CA HIS A 217 -11.81 3.96 11.57
C HIS A 217 -11.65 5.42 11.13
N ALA A 218 -11.04 5.66 9.96
CA ALA A 218 -10.89 7.00 9.40
C ALA A 218 -12.25 7.67 9.16
N LEU A 219 -13.24 6.92 8.63
CA LEU A 219 -14.61 7.39 8.44
C LEU A 219 -15.31 7.69 9.77
N ARG A 220 -15.17 6.83 10.79
CA ARG A 220 -15.72 7.08 12.14
C ARG A 220 -15.09 8.29 12.81
N GLN A 221 -13.78 8.50 12.63
CA GLN A 221 -13.12 9.71 13.12
C GLN A 221 -13.63 10.97 12.42
N ALA A 222 -13.82 10.92 11.10
CA ALA A 222 -14.38 12.03 10.32
C ALA A 222 -15.84 12.31 10.68
N ALA A 223 -16.58 11.29 11.13
CA ALA A 223 -17.98 11.37 11.51
C ALA A 223 -18.24 11.90 12.92
N ARG A 224 -17.20 12.29 13.68
CA ARG A 224 -17.41 12.90 15.01
C ARG A 224 -18.26 14.16 14.92
N ARG A 225 -19.06 14.43 15.94
CA ARG A 225 -19.87 15.65 16.04
C ARG A 225 -19.05 16.90 15.71
N LEU A 226 -19.66 17.78 14.93
CA LEU A 226 -19.09 19.07 14.57
C LEU A 226 -19.39 20.08 15.68
N GLU A 227 -18.34 20.68 16.24
CA GLU A 227 -18.48 21.84 17.12
C GLU A 227 -18.77 23.08 16.29
N LEU A 228 -19.86 23.79 16.63
CA LEU A 228 -20.21 25.04 15.98
C LEU A 228 -19.32 26.19 16.49
N PRO A 229 -18.92 27.14 15.61
CA PRO A 229 -18.22 28.35 16.03
C PRO A 229 -19.04 29.11 17.08
N ARG A 230 -18.38 29.53 18.17
CA ARG A 230 -18.98 30.36 19.20
C ARG A 230 -18.95 31.83 18.75
N ALA A 231 -20.05 32.55 18.97
CA ALA A 231 -20.04 34.00 18.79
C ALA A 231 -19.39 34.73 19.99
N SER A 232 -19.37 34.09 21.17
CA SER A 232 -18.76 34.60 22.40
C SER A 232 -18.33 33.44 23.31
N GLU A 233 -17.31 33.65 24.13
CA GLU A 233 -16.84 32.70 25.17
C GLU A 233 -17.95 32.29 26.16
N ALA A 234 -18.96 33.15 26.35
CA ALA A 234 -20.11 32.89 27.21
C ALA A 234 -21.15 31.92 26.60
N GLU A 235 -21.08 31.63 25.29
CA GLU A 235 -22.03 30.70 24.67
C GLU A 235 -21.65 29.23 24.91
N PRO A 236 -22.63 28.38 25.26
CA PRO A 236 -22.39 26.95 25.44
C PRO A 236 -21.93 26.30 24.13
N ARG A 237 -21.02 25.31 24.25
CA ARG A 237 -20.55 24.50 23.12
C ARG A 237 -21.75 23.75 22.51
N LYS A 238 -22.09 24.06 21.26
CA LYS A 238 -23.11 23.34 20.49
C LYS A 238 -22.43 22.37 19.55
N CYS A 239 -22.75 21.09 19.71
CA CYS A 239 -22.26 20.02 18.84
C CYS A 239 -23.42 19.48 18.01
N VAL A 240 -23.25 19.40 16.70
CA VAL A 240 -24.25 18.85 15.78
C VAL A 240 -23.73 17.59 15.09
N PRO A 241 -24.60 16.65 14.72
CA PRO A 241 -24.21 15.49 13.92
C PRO A 241 -23.54 15.94 12.62
N SER A 242 -22.46 15.25 12.26
CA SER A 242 -21.72 15.54 11.03
C SER A 242 -22.28 14.78 9.84
N VAL A 243 -21.97 15.26 8.64
CA VAL A 243 -22.23 14.53 7.41
C VAL A 243 -20.92 14.32 6.66
N VAL A 244 -20.59 13.06 6.39
CA VAL A 244 -19.33 12.65 5.77
C VAL A 244 -19.61 11.96 4.44
N VAL A 245 -18.76 12.20 3.44
CA VAL A 245 -18.71 11.39 2.22
C VAL A 245 -17.37 10.65 2.19
N GLY A 246 -17.41 9.33 2.13
CA GLY A 246 -16.24 8.47 1.92
C GLY A 246 -16.17 8.03 0.47
N VAL A 247 -15.06 8.30 -0.23
CA VAL A 247 -14.83 7.81 -1.60
C VAL A 247 -13.80 6.70 -1.54
N VAL A 248 -14.26 5.47 -1.74
CA VAL A 248 -13.45 4.25 -1.58
C VAL A 248 -13.60 3.35 -2.80
N GLY A 249 -12.64 2.47 -3.02
CA GLY A 249 -12.75 1.36 -3.96
C GLY A 249 -13.90 0.45 -3.55
N MET A 250 -14.68 0.02 -4.54
CA MET A 250 -15.92 -0.74 -4.30
C MET A 250 -15.71 -2.05 -3.52
N GLY A 251 -14.55 -2.70 -3.67
CA GLY A 251 -14.20 -3.90 -2.91
C GLY A 251 -14.06 -3.68 -1.39
N HIS A 252 -13.89 -2.44 -0.93
CA HIS A 252 -13.78 -2.10 0.50
C HIS A 252 -15.14 -1.83 1.16
N VAL A 253 -16.20 -1.56 0.37
CA VAL A 253 -17.51 -1.18 0.90
C VAL A 253 -18.09 -2.26 1.84
N PRO A 254 -18.15 -3.55 1.44
CA PRO A 254 -18.72 -4.59 2.33
C PRO A 254 -17.93 -4.76 3.63
N GLY A 255 -16.60 -4.61 3.57
CA GLY A 255 -15.74 -4.67 4.74
C GLY A 255 -15.96 -3.48 5.68
N ILE A 256 -16.20 -2.27 5.14
CA ILE A 256 -16.52 -1.09 5.94
C ILE A 256 -17.87 -1.25 6.63
N GLU A 257 -18.90 -1.70 5.91
CA GLU A 257 -20.22 -1.96 6.50
C GLU A 257 -20.14 -2.96 7.65
N LYS A 258 -19.45 -4.09 7.41
CA LYS A 258 -19.27 -5.15 8.41
C LYS A 258 -18.57 -4.64 9.67
N ASN A 259 -17.56 -3.77 9.51
CA ASN A 259 -16.75 -3.29 10.63
C ASN A 259 -17.34 -2.04 11.32
N TRP A 260 -18.39 -1.42 10.77
CA TRP A 260 -18.91 -0.12 11.21
C TRP A 260 -19.22 -0.06 12.71
N SER A 261 -19.91 -1.07 13.23
CA SER A 261 -20.33 -1.18 14.63
C SER A 261 -19.40 -2.01 15.50
N THR A 262 -18.26 -2.45 14.97
CA THR A 262 -17.30 -3.28 15.71
C THR A 262 -16.24 -2.45 16.43
N ASP A 263 -15.61 -3.02 17.44
CA ASP A 263 -14.43 -2.40 18.07
C ASP A 263 -13.20 -2.63 17.18
N LEU A 264 -12.44 -1.57 16.92
CA LEU A 264 -11.38 -1.56 15.91
C LEU A 264 -10.02 -1.36 16.57
N ASN A 265 -9.14 -2.37 16.48
CA ASN A 265 -7.77 -2.25 16.97
C ASN A 265 -6.82 -1.72 15.88
N ILE A 266 -6.65 -0.40 15.85
CA ILE A 266 -5.79 0.27 14.86
C ILE A 266 -4.31 0.03 15.13
N GLN A 267 -3.92 -0.11 16.40
CA GLN A 267 -2.52 -0.33 16.74
C GLN A 267 -2.01 -1.68 16.23
N GLU A 268 -2.86 -2.71 16.28
CA GLU A 268 -2.55 -4.03 15.76
C GLU A 268 -2.24 -3.99 14.26
N ILE A 269 -3.09 -3.32 13.47
CA ILE A 269 -2.91 -3.24 12.01
C ILE A 269 -1.82 -2.23 11.60
N MET A 270 -1.45 -1.28 12.47
CA MET A 270 -0.37 -0.32 12.20
C MET A 270 1.02 -0.83 12.58
N THR A 271 1.09 -1.81 13.49
CA THR A 271 2.35 -2.42 13.91
C THR A 271 2.79 -3.47 12.89
N ILE A 272 4.09 -3.65 12.61
CA ILE A 272 4.56 -4.73 11.74
C ILE A 272 4.85 -5.95 12.62
N PRO A 273 4.27 -7.14 12.36
CA PRO A 273 4.52 -8.31 13.18
C PRO A 273 5.99 -8.72 13.10
N PRO A 274 6.58 -9.21 14.20
CA PRO A 274 7.97 -9.64 14.21
C PRO A 274 8.18 -10.80 13.22
N PRO A 275 9.39 -10.94 12.66
CA PRO A 275 9.68 -12.04 11.75
C PRO A 275 9.49 -13.40 12.45
N SER A 276 8.92 -14.34 11.71
CA SER A 276 8.75 -15.72 12.17
C SER A 276 10.08 -16.33 12.61
N ILE A 277 10.03 -17.33 13.51
CA ILE A 277 11.23 -18.02 14.00
C ILE A 277 12.03 -18.60 12.83
N SER A 278 11.35 -19.21 11.86
CA SER A 278 11.96 -19.67 10.60
C SER A 278 12.68 -18.54 9.86
N GLY A 279 12.10 -17.34 9.80
CA GLY A 279 12.75 -16.16 9.21
C GLY A 279 13.97 -15.66 9.99
N ARG A 280 14.01 -15.84 11.31
CA ARG A 280 15.19 -15.55 12.14
C ARG A 280 16.29 -16.57 11.92
N VAL A 281 15.94 -17.86 11.91
CA VAL A 281 16.88 -18.97 11.68
C VAL A 281 17.47 -18.91 10.27
N SER A 282 16.66 -18.66 9.24
CA SER A 282 17.16 -18.54 7.86
C SER A 282 18.13 -17.38 7.69
N ARG A 283 17.84 -16.23 8.32
CA ARG A 283 18.77 -15.08 8.31
C ARG A 283 20.08 -15.40 9.03
N LEU A 284 20.02 -16.12 10.15
CA LEU A 284 21.21 -16.56 10.86
C LEU A 284 22.02 -17.56 10.03
N ALA A 285 21.36 -18.53 9.40
CA ALA A 285 21.98 -19.50 8.52
C ALA A 285 22.66 -18.83 7.31
N LEU A 286 22.01 -17.84 6.68
CA LEU A 286 22.57 -17.11 5.55
C LEU A 286 23.82 -16.31 5.95
N LYS A 287 23.79 -15.67 7.13
CA LYS A 287 24.96 -14.97 7.69
C LYS A 287 26.09 -15.96 7.99
N ALA A 288 25.78 -17.08 8.65
CA ALA A 288 26.76 -18.12 8.96
C ALA A 288 27.39 -18.70 7.69
N ALA A 289 26.59 -18.93 6.64
CA ALA A 289 27.09 -19.39 5.34
C ALA A 289 28.01 -18.34 4.68
N PHE A 290 27.63 -17.06 4.70
CA PHE A 290 28.46 -15.98 4.16
C PHE A 290 29.81 -15.88 4.87
N PHE A 291 29.81 -15.84 6.21
CA PHE A 291 31.06 -15.80 6.98
C PHE A 291 31.88 -17.09 6.86
N GLY A 292 31.21 -18.24 6.74
CA GLY A 292 31.86 -19.52 6.46
C GLY A 292 32.58 -19.53 5.12
N LEU A 293 31.92 -19.06 4.05
CA LEU A 293 32.52 -18.95 2.71
C LEU A 293 33.67 -17.93 2.69
N LEU A 294 33.51 -16.79 3.35
CA LEU A 294 34.56 -15.77 3.46
C LEU A 294 35.78 -16.33 4.21
N GLY A 295 35.56 -17.00 5.34
CA GLY A 295 36.61 -17.65 6.12
C GLY A 295 37.32 -18.76 5.34
N TYR A 296 36.57 -19.60 4.63
CA TYR A 296 37.13 -20.62 3.75
C TYR A 296 37.96 -20.02 2.60
N GLY A 297 37.47 -18.94 1.98
CA GLY A 297 38.20 -18.21 0.93
C GLY A 297 39.52 -17.63 1.43
N LEU A 298 39.52 -17.01 2.61
CA LEU A 298 40.74 -16.48 3.25
C LEU A 298 41.71 -17.60 3.62
N TYR A 299 41.23 -18.71 4.18
CA TYR A 299 42.05 -19.89 4.46
C TYR A 299 42.69 -20.46 3.19
N TRP A 300 41.91 -20.61 2.13
CA TRP A 300 42.37 -21.15 0.85
C TRP A 300 43.42 -20.24 0.19
N MET A 301 43.17 -18.93 0.18
CA MET A 301 44.15 -17.94 -0.29
C MET A 301 45.43 -17.96 0.55
N GLY A 302 45.31 -17.97 1.89
CA GLY A 302 46.45 -18.03 2.79
C GLY A 302 47.29 -19.29 2.58
N ARG A 303 46.65 -20.46 2.43
CA ARG A 303 47.33 -21.72 2.12
C ARG A 303 48.07 -21.66 0.79
N ARG A 304 47.48 -21.06 -0.24
CA ARG A 304 48.11 -20.89 -1.55
C ARG A 304 49.31 -19.94 -1.49
N THR A 305 49.19 -18.83 -0.76
CA THR A 305 50.30 -17.88 -0.55
C THR A 305 51.44 -18.52 0.24
N VAL A 306 51.15 -19.25 1.33
CA VAL A 306 52.18 -19.98 2.09
C VAL A 306 52.87 -21.02 1.20
N SER A 307 52.12 -21.79 0.41
CA SER A 307 52.69 -22.74 -0.54
C SER A 307 53.60 -22.06 -1.58
N LEU A 308 53.20 -20.89 -2.09
CA LEU A 308 54.02 -20.11 -3.03
C LEU A 308 55.30 -19.58 -2.36
N VAL A 309 55.18 -19.03 -1.15
CA VAL A 309 56.31 -18.52 -0.38
C VAL A 309 57.30 -19.63 -0.04
N LEU A 310 56.81 -20.81 0.35
CA LEU A 310 57.64 -21.99 0.61
C LEU A 310 58.28 -22.57 -0.66
N SER A 311 57.70 -22.33 -1.84
CA SER A 311 58.27 -22.75 -3.13
C SER A 311 59.32 -21.79 -3.70
N LEU A 312 59.47 -20.58 -3.13
CA LEU A 312 60.49 -19.63 -3.58
C LEU A 312 61.90 -20.14 -3.22
N PRO A 313 62.88 -20.08 -4.14
CA PRO A 313 64.24 -20.61 -3.93
C PRO A 313 64.94 -19.99 -2.71
N ALA A 314 64.75 -18.69 -2.47
CA ALA A 314 65.33 -17.99 -1.32
C ALA A 314 64.81 -18.54 0.02
N THR A 315 63.52 -18.88 0.08
CA THR A 315 62.90 -19.44 1.29
C THR A 315 63.36 -20.86 1.54
N GLN A 316 63.50 -21.68 0.50
CA GLN A 316 64.06 -23.04 0.59
C GLN A 316 65.52 -23.02 1.05
N TYR A 317 66.33 -22.09 0.53
CA TYR A 317 67.71 -21.89 0.94
C TYR A 317 67.82 -21.51 2.43
N CYS A 318 66.99 -20.57 2.90
CA CYS A 318 66.94 -20.20 4.32
C CYS A 318 66.50 -21.35 5.22
N LEU A 319 65.52 -22.15 4.80
CA LEU A 319 65.04 -23.32 5.55
C LEU A 319 66.11 -24.43 5.66
N GLN A 320 66.83 -24.72 4.57
CA GLN A 320 67.97 -25.65 4.59
C GLN A 320 69.06 -25.19 5.54
N ARG A 321 69.48 -23.92 5.45
CA ARG A 321 70.53 -23.36 6.30
C ARG A 321 70.14 -23.35 7.79
N ALA A 322 68.87 -23.11 8.11
CA ALA A 322 68.35 -23.20 9.47
C ALA A 322 68.31 -24.65 10.01
N SER A 323 68.07 -25.64 9.13
CA SER A 323 68.10 -27.06 9.50
C SER A 323 69.52 -27.58 9.78
N GLU A 324 70.52 -27.06 9.04
CA GLU A 324 71.93 -27.39 9.22
C GLU A 324 72.52 -26.73 10.48
N ALA A 325 72.00 -25.57 10.89
CA ALA A 325 72.41 -24.88 12.11
C ALA A 325 71.83 -25.49 13.41
N ARG A 326 70.99 -26.53 13.32
CA ARG A 326 70.43 -27.20 14.50
C ARG A 326 71.44 -28.23 15.03
N PRO A 327 71.94 -28.10 16.27
CA PRO A 327 72.88 -29.06 16.81
C PRO A 327 72.21 -30.43 16.92
N ARG A 328 72.86 -31.46 16.34
CA ARG A 328 72.48 -32.87 16.57
C ARG A 328 72.82 -33.18 18.03
N GLN A 329 71.80 -33.40 18.86
CA GLN A 329 71.97 -34.09 20.15
C GLN A 329 72.19 -35.57 19.89
#